data_AF-A0A1V8Y572-F1
#
_entry.id   AF-A0A1V8Y572-F1
#
_cell.length_a   1.000
_cell.length_b   1.000
_cell.length_c   1.000
_cell.angle_alpha   90.00
_cell.angle_beta   90.00
_cell.angle_gamma   90.00
#
_symmetry.space_group_name_H-M   'P 1'
#
loop_
_entity.id
_entity.type
_entity.pdbx_description
1 polymer ?
#
loop_
_entity_poly.entity_id
_entity_poly.type
_entity_poly.pdbx_seq_one_letter_code
_entity_poly.pdbx_strand_id
1 'polypeptide(L)'
;MVLKKIRSSITGTEYWDSEKKKIVVVPKGQEPDFEVMEEKGILSDGKTFVAVNGELIANRDEILDSDGNTANDFDRDEVTNAQSVEETDELDNMTAKELRAYAKKHGIDIPGAIRAKGDILKLIREAE
;
A
#
# COMPACT_ATOMS: atom_id res chain seq x y z
N MET A 1 -20.05 -0.70 -29.35
CA MET A 1 -19.79 -1.41 -28.08
C MET A 1 -18.37 -1.07 -27.68
N VAL A 2 -18.19 -0.50 -26.48
CA VAL A 2 -16.88 -0.05 -25.99
C VAL A 2 -16.39 -1.01 -24.92
N LEU A 3 -15.21 -1.58 -25.13
CA LEU A 3 -14.65 -2.63 -24.29
C LEU A 3 -13.35 -2.17 -23.63
N LYS A 4 -13.18 -2.45 -22.33
CA LYS A 4 -11.94 -2.12 -21.60
C LYS A 4 -10.96 -3.27 -21.69
N LYS A 5 -9.75 -3.02 -22.19
CA LYS A 5 -8.66 -4.01 -22.19
C LYS A 5 -8.24 -4.32 -20.75
N ILE A 6 -8.21 -5.60 -20.37
CA ILE A 6 -7.82 -6.03 -19.02
C ILE A 6 -6.52 -6.83 -19.00
N ARG A 7 -6.20 -7.56 -20.07
CA ARG A 7 -4.95 -8.33 -20.17
C ARG A 7 -4.59 -8.61 -21.64
N SER A 8 -3.30 -8.73 -21.93
CA SER A 8 -2.77 -9.22 -23.20
C SER A 8 -1.75 -10.33 -22.96
N SER A 9 -1.72 -11.35 -23.82
CA SER A 9 -0.85 -12.53 -23.69
C SER A 9 -0.41 -13.06 -25.05
N ILE A 10 0.41 -14.12 -25.07
CA ILE A 10 0.86 -14.75 -26.33
C ILE A 10 -0.28 -15.31 -27.18
N THR A 11 -1.42 -15.65 -26.57
CA THR A 11 -2.57 -16.26 -27.27
C THR A 11 -3.59 -15.23 -27.75
N GLY A 12 -3.61 -14.03 -27.16
CA GLY A 12 -4.62 -13.01 -27.49
C GLY A 12 -4.78 -11.96 -26.40
N THR A 13 -5.80 -11.12 -26.58
CA THR A 13 -6.14 -10.02 -25.67
C THR A 13 -7.53 -10.23 -25.08
N GLU A 14 -7.64 -10.02 -23.77
CA GLU A 14 -8.87 -10.15 -22.99
C GLU A 14 -9.43 -8.75 -22.70
N TYR A 15 -10.74 -8.61 -22.90
CA TYR A 15 -11.47 -7.35 -22.71
C TYR A 15 -12.67 -7.56 -21.78
N TRP A 16 -13.01 -6.55 -21.01
CA TRP A 16 -14.18 -6.52 -20.15
C TRP A 16 -15.35 -5.78 -20.79
N ASP A 17 -16.47 -6.49 -20.95
CA ASP A 17 -17.77 -5.98 -21.37
C ASP A 17 -18.58 -5.54 -20.16
N SER A 18 -18.66 -4.23 -19.93
CA SER A 18 -19.44 -3.66 -18.83
C SER A 18 -20.95 -3.79 -19.04
N GLU A 19 -21.41 -3.81 -20.30
CA GLU A 19 -22.83 -3.93 -20.63
C GLU A 19 -23.32 -5.36 -20.40
N LYS A 20 -22.56 -6.35 -20.87
CA LYS A 20 -22.90 -7.78 -20.76
C LYS A 20 -22.27 -8.47 -19.55
N LYS A 21 -21.48 -7.74 -18.74
CA LYS A 21 -20.76 -8.21 -17.54
C LYS A 21 -19.96 -9.49 -17.78
N LYS A 22 -19.18 -9.52 -18.87
CA LYS A 22 -18.43 -10.72 -19.27
C LYS A 22 -17.08 -10.37 -19.88
N ILE A 23 -16.21 -11.37 -19.96
CA ILE A 23 -14.92 -11.28 -20.65
C ILE A 23 -15.11 -11.65 -22.12
N VAL A 24 -14.51 -10.86 -23.02
CA VAL A 24 -14.43 -11.12 -24.46
C VAL A 24 -12.95 -11.34 -24.81
N VAL A 25 -12.64 -12.47 -25.44
CA VAL A 25 -11.27 -12.84 -25.81
C VAL A 25 -11.10 -12.69 -27.31
N VAL A 26 -10.09 -11.93 -27.72
CA VAL A 26 -9.70 -11.74 -29.13
C VAL A 26 -8.37 -12.44 -29.37
N PRO A 27 -8.33 -13.49 -30.21
CA PRO A 27 -7.10 -14.21 -30.54
C PRO A 27 -6.04 -13.31 -31.16
N LYS A 28 -4.77 -13.65 -30.96
CA LYS A 28 -3.64 -12.92 -31.54
C LYS A 28 -3.72 -12.93 -33.08
N GLY A 29 -3.63 -11.75 -33.69
CA GLY A 29 -3.72 -11.56 -35.14
C GLY A 29 -5.13 -11.29 -35.66
N GLN A 30 -6.15 -11.35 -34.80
CA GLN A 30 -7.50 -10.89 -35.12
C GLN A 30 -7.71 -9.47 -34.57
N GLU A 31 -8.25 -8.58 -35.41
CA GLU A 31 -8.64 -7.24 -34.98
C GLU A 31 -10.01 -7.30 -34.27
N PRO A 32 -10.19 -6.61 -33.13
CA PRO A 32 -11.48 -6.50 -32.48
C PRO A 32 -12.47 -5.74 -33.38
N ASP A 33 -13.71 -6.23 -33.46
CA ASP A 33 -14.83 -5.60 -34.18
C ASP A 33 -15.57 -4.54 -33.34
N PHE A 34 -14.96 -4.13 -32.23
CA PHE A 34 -15.51 -3.22 -31.24
C PHE A 34 -14.51 -2.12 -30.89
N GLU A 35 -15.03 -1.03 -30.34
CA GLU A 35 -14.21 0.09 -29.90
C GLU A 35 -13.50 -0.27 -28.60
N VAL A 36 -12.19 -0.10 -28.56
CA VAL A 36 -11.38 -0.40 -27.38
C VAL A 36 -11.16 0.89 -26.59
N MET A 37 -11.60 0.91 -25.33
CA MET A 37 -11.17 1.92 -24.38
C MET A 37 -9.81 1.50 -23.81
N GLU A 38 -8.74 1.97 -24.45
CA GLU A 38 -7.40 1.92 -23.87
C GLU A 38 -7.25 3.08 -22.90
N GLU A 39 -7.42 2.79 -21.61
CA GLU A 39 -6.90 3.68 -20.57
C GLU A 39 -5.38 3.70 -20.76
N LYS A 40 -4.82 4.85 -21.14
CA LYS A 40 -3.37 5.06 -21.11
C LYS A 40 -2.94 4.85 -19.67
N GLY A 41 -2.48 3.63 -19.37
CA GLY A 41 -1.85 3.33 -18.11
C GLY A 41 -0.72 4.33 -17.87
N ILE A 42 -0.39 4.53 -16.60
CA ILE A 42 0.81 5.28 -16.22
C ILE A 42 1.96 4.59 -16.95
N LEU A 43 2.48 5.25 -17.98
CA LEU A 43 3.67 4.80 -18.68
C LEU A 43 4.79 4.96 -17.65
N SER A 44 5.05 3.93 -16.86
CA SER A 44 6.16 3.93 -15.93
C SER A 44 7.43 3.80 -16.76
N ASP A 45 7.88 4.93 -17.29
CA ASP A 45 9.17 5.15 -17.92
C ASP A 45 10.30 5.04 -16.89
N GLY A 46 10.30 3.96 -16.10
CA GLY A 46 11.31 3.62 -15.09
C GLY A 46 11.59 4.72 -14.04
N LYS A 47 10.87 5.84 -14.05
CA LYS A 47 11.24 7.06 -13.31
C LYS A 47 10.04 7.85 -12.77
N THR A 48 8.83 7.31 -12.90
CA THR A 48 7.62 7.93 -12.39
C THR A 48 7.35 7.45 -10.97
N PHE A 49 7.87 8.22 -10.02
CA PHE A 49 7.58 8.13 -8.59
C PHE A 49 6.08 8.42 -8.36
N VAL A 50 5.40 7.57 -7.58
CA VAL A 50 4.04 7.85 -7.11
C VAL A 50 4.15 8.82 -5.93
N ALA A 51 3.82 10.09 -6.16
CA ALA A 51 3.67 11.06 -5.09
C ALA A 51 2.29 10.87 -4.45
N VAL A 52 2.25 10.57 -3.15
CA VAL A 52 1.06 10.83 -2.32
C VAL A 52 1.33 12.17 -1.66
N ASN A 53 0.46 13.15 -1.91
CA ASN A 53 0.47 14.49 -1.28
C ASN A 53 1.65 15.42 -1.62
N GLY A 54 2.36 15.19 -2.73
CA GLY A 54 3.42 16.08 -3.21
C GLY A 54 4.80 15.83 -2.59
N GLU A 55 4.94 14.81 -1.75
CA GLU A 55 6.24 14.33 -1.28
C GLU A 55 6.79 13.22 -2.18
N LEU A 56 8.04 13.40 -2.62
CA LEU A 56 8.80 12.42 -3.37
C LEU A 56 9.20 11.27 -2.44
N ILE A 57 8.63 10.08 -2.64
CA ILE A 57 9.15 8.86 -2.02
C ILE A 57 10.42 8.49 -2.79
N ALA A 58 11.54 9.07 -2.41
CA ALA A 58 12.82 8.48 -2.74
C ALA A 58 12.86 7.12 -2.03
N ASN A 59 12.92 6.02 -2.78
CA ASN A 59 13.59 4.84 -2.24
C ASN A 59 15.00 5.34 -1.93
N ARG A 60 15.26 5.61 -0.66
CA ARG A 60 16.60 5.88 -0.20
C ARG A 60 17.39 4.65 -0.63
N ASP A 61 18.21 4.79 -1.66
CA ASP A 61 19.37 3.93 -1.83
C ASP A 61 20.17 4.17 -0.54
N GLU A 62 19.86 3.41 0.51
CA GLU A 62 20.78 3.22 1.61
C GLU A 62 21.98 2.50 1.00
N ILE A 63 22.92 3.31 0.55
CA ILE A 63 24.30 2.90 0.45
C ILE A 63 24.67 2.56 1.90
N LEU A 64 24.72 1.27 2.21
CA LEU A 64 25.31 0.79 3.45
C LEU A 64 26.81 1.08 3.33
N ASP A 65 27.21 2.28 3.73
CA ASP A 65 28.61 2.66 3.90
C ASP A 65 29.16 1.82 5.07
N SER A 66 29.61 0.62 4.74
CA SER A 66 30.33 -0.28 5.63
C SER A 66 31.79 0.14 5.70
N ASP A 67 32.06 1.32 6.25
CA ASP A 67 33.37 1.66 6.79
C ASP A 67 33.22 2.25 8.21
N GLY A 68 33.15 1.34 9.18
CA GLY A 68 33.10 1.70 10.58
C GLY A 68 34.31 2.55 11.00
N ASN A 69 34.05 3.82 11.32
CA ASN A 69 34.61 4.53 12.47
C ASN A 69 34.07 5.97 12.54
N THR A 70 33.06 6.22 13.39
CA THR A 70 32.95 7.51 14.06
C THR A 70 32.63 7.26 15.53
N ALA A 71 33.67 6.88 16.27
CA ALA A 71 33.77 7.32 17.65
C ALA A 71 33.89 8.84 17.62
N ASN A 72 32.85 9.53 18.12
CA ASN A 72 32.91 10.67 19.05
C ASN A 72 31.56 11.39 19.07
N ASP A 73 30.82 11.13 20.14
CA ASP A 73 30.39 12.17 21.09
C ASP A 73 29.85 13.48 20.50
N PHE A 74 28.52 13.58 20.44
CA PHE A 74 27.83 14.79 20.86
C PHE A 74 26.50 14.39 21.51
N ASP A 75 26.54 14.25 22.84
CA ASP A 75 25.43 14.64 23.69
C ASP A 75 24.99 16.06 23.29
N ARG A 76 23.84 16.17 22.63
CA ARG A 76 23.18 17.46 22.43
C ARG A 76 21.69 17.31 22.56
N ASP A 77 21.24 17.67 23.76
CA ASP A 77 19.87 17.93 24.15
C ASP A 77 19.06 18.69 23.10
N GLU A 78 17.82 18.22 22.99
CA GLU A 78 16.59 18.99 22.80
C GLU A 78 16.57 20.03 21.67
N VAL A 79 16.01 19.61 20.54
CA VAL A 79 15.32 20.52 19.61
C VAL A 79 13.82 20.28 19.70
N THR A 80 13.21 20.93 20.70
CA THR A 80 11.78 21.20 20.73
C THR A 80 11.43 22.10 19.54
N ASN A 81 10.80 21.52 18.51
CA ASN A 81 10.09 22.28 17.50
C ASN A 81 8.69 21.71 17.29
N ALA A 82 7.75 22.40 17.93
CA ALA A 82 6.36 22.65 17.57
C ALA A 82 5.65 21.66 16.63
N GLN A 83 4.53 21.13 17.11
CA GLN A 83 3.18 21.27 16.52
C GLN A 83 2.36 20.04 16.88
N SER A 84 1.37 20.24 17.77
CA SER A 84 0.23 19.33 17.98
C SER A 84 0.61 17.86 18.08
N VAL A 85 0.95 17.42 19.30
CA VAL A 85 0.84 16.02 19.70
C VAL A 85 -0.65 15.67 19.67
N GLU A 86 -1.18 15.46 18.46
CA GLU A 86 -2.23 14.48 18.28
C GLU A 86 -1.55 13.18 18.69
N GLU A 87 -1.84 12.76 19.91
CA GLU A 87 -1.47 11.47 20.47
C GLU A 87 -2.20 10.42 19.63
N THR A 88 -1.77 10.23 18.37
CA THR A 88 -2.17 9.08 17.59
C THR A 88 -1.45 7.94 18.27
N ASP A 89 -2.18 7.26 19.18
CA ASP A 89 -1.67 6.11 19.91
C ASP A 89 -0.84 5.25 18.95
N GLU A 90 0.35 4.83 19.36
CA GLU A 90 1.27 4.05 18.52
C GLU A 90 0.60 2.83 17.86
N LEU A 91 -0.50 2.37 18.47
CA LEU A 91 -1.40 1.31 18.00
C LEU A 91 -2.24 1.71 16.76
N ASP A 92 -2.66 2.97 16.61
CA ASP A 92 -3.49 3.43 15.50
C ASP A 92 -2.79 3.34 14.15
N ASN A 93 -1.46 3.27 14.13
CA ASN A 93 -0.67 3.05 12.92
C ASN A 93 -0.48 1.57 12.56
N MET A 94 -0.77 0.65 13.48
CA MET A 94 -0.58 -0.79 13.27
C MET A 94 -1.71 -1.41 12.42
N THR A 95 -1.40 -2.50 11.73
CA THR A 95 -2.39 -3.33 11.03
C THR A 95 -3.18 -4.21 12.00
N ALA A 96 -4.37 -4.71 11.59
CA ALA A 96 -5.17 -5.62 12.41
C ALA A 96 -4.42 -6.90 12.85
N LYS A 97 -3.43 -7.34 12.06
CA LYS A 97 -2.59 -8.50 12.39
C LYS A 97 -1.59 -8.16 13.50
N GLU A 98 -0.93 -7.02 13.40
CA GLU A 98 0.03 -6.53 14.39
C GLU A 98 -0.67 -6.24 15.72
N LEU A 99 -1.85 -5.63 15.69
CA LEU A 99 -2.66 -5.41 16.89
C LEU A 99 -3.05 -6.72 17.58
N ARG A 100 -3.41 -7.77 16.83
CA ARG A 100 -3.67 -9.10 17.40
C ARG A 100 -2.41 -9.73 18.02
N ALA A 101 -1.25 -9.52 17.41
CA ALA A 101 0.01 -10.00 17.95
C ALA A 101 0.39 -9.25 19.23
N TYR A 102 0.20 -7.93 19.24
CA TYR A 102 0.36 -7.07 20.40
C TYR A 102 -0.55 -7.53 21.53
N ALA A 103 -1.87 -7.64 21.28
CA ALA A 103 -2.85 -8.14 22.24
C ALA A 103 -2.43 -9.48 22.85
N LYS A 104 -2.03 -10.44 22.01
CA LYS A 104 -1.57 -11.76 22.48
C LYS A 104 -0.32 -11.69 23.35
N LYS A 105 0.64 -10.81 23.02
CA LYS A 105 1.85 -10.57 23.83
C LYS A 105 1.49 -9.97 25.19
N HIS A 106 0.45 -9.14 25.24
CA HIS A 106 -0.08 -8.51 26.45
C HIS A 106 -1.15 -9.36 27.16
N GLY A 107 -1.42 -10.58 26.71
CA GLY A 107 -2.37 -11.51 27.35
C GLY A 107 -3.85 -11.25 27.04
N ILE A 108 -4.15 -10.38 26.07
CA ILE A 108 -5.51 -10.05 25.62
C ILE A 108 -5.90 -11.01 24.49
N ASP A 109 -6.93 -11.84 24.72
CA ASP A 109 -7.45 -12.75 23.70
C ASP A 109 -8.54 -12.07 22.86
N ILE A 110 -8.28 -11.95 21.55
CA ILE A 110 -9.20 -11.27 20.62
C ILE A 110 -9.99 -12.33 19.83
N PRO A 111 -11.31 -12.42 20.02
CA PRO A 111 -12.14 -13.38 19.31
C PRO A 111 -11.97 -13.29 17.78
N GLY A 112 -11.99 -14.44 17.10
CA GLY A 112 -11.88 -14.51 15.64
C GLY A 112 -13.04 -13.81 14.89
N ALA A 113 -14.16 -13.58 15.58
CA ALA A 113 -15.30 -12.82 15.07
C ALA A 113 -14.97 -11.33 14.87
N ILE A 114 -14.07 -10.75 15.68
CA ILE A 114 -13.73 -9.33 15.64
C ILE A 114 -12.67 -9.06 14.57
N ARG A 115 -13.10 -8.71 13.35
CA ARG A 115 -12.17 -8.55 12.22
C ARG A 115 -11.77 -7.10 11.95
N ALA A 116 -12.55 -6.14 12.43
CA ALA A 116 -12.30 -4.73 12.19
C ALA A 116 -11.13 -4.22 13.05
N LYS A 117 -10.25 -3.42 12.45
CA LYS A 117 -9.12 -2.79 13.14
C LYS A 117 -9.57 -1.94 14.33
N GLY A 118 -10.62 -1.13 14.16
CA GLY A 118 -11.14 -0.25 15.21
C GLY A 118 -11.66 -1.02 16.42
N ASP A 119 -12.37 -2.12 16.21
CA ASP A 119 -12.87 -2.96 17.32
C ASP A 119 -11.69 -3.62 18.06
N ILE A 120 -10.69 -4.12 17.32
CA ILE A 120 -9.46 -4.68 17.90
C ILE A 120 -8.74 -3.64 18.76
N LEU A 121 -8.57 -2.40 18.26
CA LEU A 121 -7.97 -1.30 19.00
C LEU A 121 -8.72 -0.99 20.29
N LYS A 122 -10.06 -0.94 20.20
CA LYS A 122 -10.91 -0.71 21.36
C LYS A 122 -10.72 -1.79 22.42
N LEU A 123 -10.67 -3.06 22.03
CA LEU A 123 -10.45 -4.18 22.95
C LEU A 123 -9.07 -4.09 23.64
N ILE A 124 -8.05 -3.62 22.92
CA ILE A 124 -6.70 -3.47 23.48
C ILE A 124 -6.67 -2.32 24.49
N ARG A 125 -7.21 -1.15 24.12
CA ARG A 125 -7.27 0.04 24.99
C ARG A 125 -8.15 -0.17 26.24
N GLU A 126 -9.18 -1.00 26.15
CA GLU A 126 -10.05 -1.33 27.30
C GLU A 126 -9.40 -2.31 28.29
N ALA A 127 -8.37 -3.03 27.85
CA ALA A 127 -7.69 -4.05 28.64
C ALA A 127 -6.31 -3.62 29.18
N GLU A 128 -5.84 -2.42 28.83
CA GLU A 128 -4.67 -1.75 29.40
C GLU A 128 -5.01 -1.10 30.76
#